data_AF-A0A527UWH0-F1
#
_entry.id   AF-A0A527UWH0-F1
#
_cell.length_a   1.000
_cell.length_b   1.000
_cell.length_c   1.000
_cell.angle_alpha   90.00
_cell.angle_beta   90.00
_cell.angle_gamma   90.00
#
_symmetry.space_group_name_H-M   'P 1'
#
loop_
_entity.id
_entity.type
_entity.pdbx_description
1 polymer ?
#
loop_
_entity_poly.entity_id
_entity_poly.type
_entity_poly.pdbx_seq_one_letter_code
_entity_poly.pdbx_strand_id
1 'polypeptide(L)' 'MGLVFTGERGATERFELWLEAFDGTERVLVVTSTEAIEDFGLDAVREMASKKYDAGQLDEIGRVRVLTSDLQGR' A
#
# COMPACT_ATOMS: atom_id res chain seq x y z
N MET A 1 -6.77 -4.85 -12.87
CA MET A 1 -7.57 -3.60 -12.76
C MET A 1 -6.85 -2.75 -11.74
N GLY A 2 -6.67 -1.45 -11.97
CA GLY A 2 -5.83 -0.62 -11.09
C GLY A 2 -6.53 -0.27 -9.79
N LEU A 3 -5.78 -0.27 -8.68
CA LEU A 3 -6.27 0.19 -7.38
C LEU A 3 -6.56 1.70 -7.41
N VAL A 4 -7.79 2.09 -7.06
CA VAL A 4 -8.20 3.49 -6.90
C VAL A 4 -8.07 3.87 -5.42
N PHE A 5 -7.08 4.69 -5.09
CA PHE A 5 -6.85 5.14 -3.72
C PHE A 5 -7.84 6.24 -3.33
N THR A 6 -8.81 5.89 -2.48
CA THR A 6 -9.86 6.81 -2.01
C THR A 6 -9.41 7.65 -0.81
N GLY A 7 -8.37 7.18 -0.12
CA GLY A 7 -7.71 7.89 0.97
C GLY A 7 -8.44 7.79 2.30
N GLU A 8 -7.68 7.45 3.34
CA GLU A 8 -7.68 8.05 4.68
C GLU A 8 -6.44 7.50 5.40
N ARG A 9 -5.62 8.40 5.96
CA ARG A 9 -4.37 8.07 6.67
C ARG A 9 -4.73 7.60 8.07
N GLY A 10 -4.88 6.29 8.27
CA GLY A 10 -4.86 5.70 9.61
C GLY A 10 -3.42 5.51 10.06
N ALA A 11 -2.92 6.33 10.98
CA ALA A 11 -1.65 6.09 11.64
C ALA A 11 -1.89 5.20 12.87
N THR A 12 -1.32 4.01 12.90
CA THR A 12 -1.25 3.23 14.14
C THR A 12 0.00 3.62 14.92
N GLU A 13 0.03 3.35 16.24
CA GLU A 13 1.14 3.68 17.15
C GLU A 13 2.50 3.04 16.78
N ARG A 14 2.57 2.25 15.69
CA ARG A 14 3.74 1.47 15.26
C ARG A 14 4.37 1.91 13.93
N PHE A 15 4.30 3.19 13.58
CA PHE A 15 4.94 3.75 12.35
C PHE A 15 4.40 3.18 11.02
N GLU A 16 3.30 2.45 11.08
CA GLU A 16 2.58 1.91 9.93
C GLU A 16 1.39 2.82 9.60
N LEU A 17 1.29 3.16 8.32
CA LEU A 17 0.23 3.94 7.70
C LEU A 17 -0.65 3.04 6.86
N TRP A 18 -1.95 3.19 7.00
CA TRP A 18 -2.91 2.48 6.17
C TRP A 18 -3.45 3.42 5.10
N LEU A 19 -3.51 2.92 3.88
CA LEU A 19 -4.08 3.57 2.72
C LEU A 19 -5.22 2.71 2.21
N GLU A 20 -6.39 3.33 2.08
CA GLU A 20 -7.54 2.67 1.50
C GLU A 20 -7.52 2.79 -0.02
N ALA A 21 -7.74 1.65 -0.68
CA ALA A 21 -7.89 1.52 -2.10
C ALA A 21 -9.17 0.74 -2.45
N PHE A 22 -9.63 0.91 -3.67
CA PHE A 22 -10.79 0.22 -4.21
C PHE A 22 -10.40 -0.40 -5.56
N ASP A 23 -10.62 -1.69 -5.72
CA ASP A 23 -10.29 -2.42 -6.97
C ASP A 23 -11.43 -2.35 -8.01
N GLY A 24 -12.60 -1.82 -7.61
CA GLY A 24 -13.84 -1.79 -8.40
C GLY A 24 -14.96 -2.65 -7.81
N THR A 25 -14.62 -3.60 -6.93
CA THR A 25 -15.56 -4.56 -6.33
C THR A 25 -15.52 -4.49 -4.81
N GLU A 26 -14.33 -4.40 -4.23
CA GLU A 26 -14.07 -4.47 -2.81
C GLU A 26 -13.04 -3.42 -2.33
N ARG A 27 -13.06 -3.15 -1.03
CA ARG A 27 -12.08 -2.26 -0.39
C ARG A 27 -10.81 -3.06 -0.13
N VAL A 28 -9.71 -2.55 -0.63
CA VAL A 28 -8.36 -3.08 -0.46
C VAL A 28 -7.61 -2.19 0.52
N LEU A 29 -7.09 -2.79 1.59
CA LEU A 29 -6.24 -2.09 2.55
C LEU A 29 -4.78 -2.24 2.14
N VAL A 30 -4.09 -1.11 2.00
CA VAL A 30 -2.66 -1.05 1.73
C VAL A 30 -1.95 -0.56 2.99
N VAL A 31 -1.03 -1.37 3.51
CA VAL A 31 -0.21 -1.03 4.67
C VAL A 31 1.17 -0.61 4.19
N THR A 32 1.64 0.54 4.63
CA THR A 32 2.97 1.06 4.32
C THR A 32 3.60 1.71 5.54
N SER A 33 4.89 2.02 5.50
CA SER A 33 5.57 2.75 6.57
C SER A 33 5.62 4.23 6.25
N THR A 34 5.62 5.10 7.27
CA THR A 34 5.82 6.55 7.06
C THR A 34 7.12 6.83 6.30
N GLU A 35 8.20 6.15 6.68
CA GLU A 35 9.50 6.21 6.01
C GLU A 35 9.40 5.89 4.50
N ALA A 36 8.60 4.90 4.11
CA ALA A 36 8.42 4.57 2.69
C ALA A 36 7.80 5.71 1.88
N ILE A 37 6.88 6.46 2.49
CA ILE A 37 6.26 7.63 1.86
C ILE A 37 7.24 8.80 1.86
N GLU A 38 8.02 8.99 2.93
CA GLU A 38 8.99 10.09 3.04
C GLU A 38 10.17 9.91 2.08
N ASP A 39 10.72 8.71 1.95
CA ASP A 39 11.87 8.40 1.09
C ASP A 39 11.51 8.29 -0.40
N PHE A 40 10.39 7.63 -0.74
CA PHE A 40 10.04 7.30 -2.12
C PHE A 40 8.82 8.05 -2.66
N GLY A 41 8.06 8.71 -1.78
CA GLY A 41 6.81 9.35 -2.14
C GLY A 41 5.62 8.41 -2.16
N LEU A 42 4.44 8.99 -1.95
CA LEU A 42 3.16 8.27 -1.94
C LEU A 42 2.86 7.60 -3.28
N ASP A 43 3.30 8.19 -4.39
CA ASP A 43 3.04 7.67 -5.74
C ASP A 43 3.76 6.34 -5.98
N ALA A 44 5.03 6.24 -5.57
CA ALA A 44 5.81 5.00 -5.64
C ALA A 44 5.17 3.89 -4.78
N VAL A 45 4.69 4.24 -3.58
CA VAL A 45 3.97 3.30 -2.70
C VAL A 45 2.69 2.79 -3.37
N ARG A 46 1.90 3.69 -3.97
CA ARG A 46 0.64 3.33 -4.66
C ARG A 46 0.89 2.42 -5.86
N GLU A 47 1.89 2.74 -6.66
CA GLU A 47 2.24 1.93 -7.83
C GLU A 47 2.74 0.55 -7.43
N MET A 48 3.60 0.47 -6.40
CA MET A 48 4.07 -0.80 -5.86
C MET A 48 2.92 -1.62 -5.25
N ALA A 49 2.00 -0.96 -4.54
CA ALA A 49 0.82 -1.61 -4.00
C ALA A 49 -0.06 -2.20 -5.10
N SER A 50 -0.30 -1.47 -6.20
CA SER A 50 -1.05 -2.00 -7.34
C SER A 50 -0.35 -3.20 -7.96
N LYS A 51 0.99 -3.16 -8.13
CA LYS A 51 1.76 -4.28 -8.65
C LYS A 51 1.65 -5.53 -7.78
N LYS A 52 1.78 -5.36 -6.46
CA LYS A 52 1.64 -6.46 -5.50
C LYS A 52 0.23 -7.03 -5.50
N TYR A 53 -0.78 -6.17 -5.59
CA TYR A 53 -2.18 -6.57 -5.67
C TYR A 53 -2.46 -7.38 -6.94
N ASP A 54 -2.05 -6.91 -8.12
CA ASP A 54 -2.17 -7.65 -9.38
C ASP A 54 -1.37 -8.97 -9.34
N ALA A 55 -0.27 -9.04 -8.58
CA ALA A 55 0.50 -10.27 -8.36
C ALA A 55 -0.10 -11.22 -7.30
N GLY A 56 -1.21 -10.86 -6.66
CA GLY A 56 -1.83 -11.64 -5.58
C GLY A 56 -0.99 -11.70 -4.30
N GLN A 57 -0.04 -10.78 -4.11
CA GLN A 57 0.83 -10.71 -2.93
C GLN A 57 0.11 -10.00 -1.77
N LEU A 58 -0.89 -10.69 -1.24
CA LEU A 58 -1.68 -10.24 -0.10
C LEU A 58 -1.21 -10.93 1.18
N ASP A 59 -1.31 -10.21 2.30
CA ASP A 59 -1.09 -10.72 3.64
C ASP A 59 -2.26 -11.60 4.10
N GLU A 60 -2.15 -12.28 5.24
CA GLU A 60 -3.12 -13.28 5.73
C GLU A 60 -4.54 -12.71 5.94
N ILE A 61 -4.65 -11.38 6.04
CA ILE A 61 -5.89 -10.63 6.23
C ILE A 61 -6.34 -9.92 4.93
N GLY A 62 -5.79 -10.30 3.77
CA GLY A 62 -6.17 -9.74 2.46
C GLY A 62 -5.65 -8.32 2.18
N ARG A 63 -4.58 -7.91 2.86
CA ARG A 63 -4.02 -6.55 2.76
C ARG A 63 -2.75 -6.54 1.91
N VAL A 64 -2.49 -5.45 1.22
CA VAL A 64 -1.23 -5.26 0.47
C VAL A 64 -0.21 -4.59 1.36
N ARG A 65 0.95 -5.21 1.60
CA ARG A 65 2.04 -4.59 2.38
C ARG A 65 3.14 -4.06 1.48
N VAL A 66 3.44 -2.77 1.59
CA VAL A 66 4.50 -2.07 0.86
C VAL A 66 5.50 -1.47 1.84
N LEU A 67 6.68 -2.07 1.91
CA LEU A 67 7.78 -1.61 2.76
C LEU A 67 8.82 -0.82 1.96
N THR A 68 9.68 -0.07 2.65
CA THR A 68 10.84 0.59 2.03
C THR A 68 11.70 -0.37 1.23
N SER A 69 11.92 -1.60 1.74
CA SER A 69 12.68 -2.64 1.04
C SER A 69 12.08 -3.04 -0.31
N ASP A 70 10.75 -2.99 -0.46
CA ASP A 70 10.08 -3.26 -1.73
C ASP A 70 10.35 -2.16 -2.77
N LEU A 71 10.56 -0.93 -2.30
CA LEU A 71 10.79 0.25 -3.14
C LEU A 71 12.28 0.43 -3.47
N GLN A 72 13.19 -0.01 -2.58
CA GLN A 72 14.64 0.02 -2.78
C GLN A 72 15.13 -0.97 -3.84
N GLY A 73 14.42 -2.10 -4.04
CA GLY A 73 14.83 -3.16 -4.96
C GLY A 73 14.44 -2.97 -6.42
N ARG A 74 14.14 -1.73 -6.84
CA ARG A 74 13.53 -1.43 -8.14
C ARG A 74 14.53 -1.08 -9.25
#